data_AF-D7R862-F1
#
_entry.id   AF-D7R862-F1
#
_cell.length_a   1.000
_cell.length_b   1.000
_cell.length_c   1.000
_cell.angle_alpha   90.00
_cell.angle_beta   90.00
_cell.angle_gamma   90.00
#
_symmetry.space_group_name_H-M   'P 1'
#
loop_
_entity.id
_entity.type
_entity.pdbx_description
1 polymer ?
#
loop_
_entity_poly.entity_id
_entity_poly.type
_entity_poly.pdbx_seq_one_letter_code
_entity_poly.pdbx_strand_id
1 'polypeptide(L)' 'GKGKKMRKPRTIYSSLQLQQLNKIFQRTQYLSLPERAELAAKLGLTQTQVKIWFQNRRSKYKKMMKA' A
#
# COMPACT_ATOMS: atom_id res chain seq x y z
N GLY A 1 -3.40 -18.38 25.32
CA GLY A 1 -3.76 -18.45 23.90
C GLY A 1 -3.81 -17.05 23.31
N LYS A 2 -3.07 -16.78 22.23
CA LYS A 2 -3.04 -15.43 21.62
C LYS A 2 -4.37 -15.18 20.91
N GLY A 3 -5.22 -14.34 21.51
CA GLY A 3 -6.54 -14.00 21.01
C GLY A 3 -6.52 -13.59 19.54
N LYS A 4 -7.48 -14.12 18.76
CA LYS A 4 -7.73 -13.73 17.37
C LYS A 4 -7.94 -12.21 17.33
N LYS A 5 -6.89 -11.45 16.98
CA LYS A 5 -7.03 -10.02 16.69
C LYS A 5 -8.05 -9.88 15.58
N MET A 6 -9.18 -9.22 15.87
CA MET A 6 -10.19 -8.90 14.86
C MET A 6 -9.48 -8.21 13.69
N ARG A 7 -9.61 -8.79 12.51
CA ARG A 7 -9.03 -8.22 11.29
C ARG A 7 -9.70 -6.87 11.05
N LYS A 8 -8.90 -5.82 10.85
CA LYS A 8 -9.43 -4.52 10.46
C LYS A 8 -10.29 -4.68 9.19
N PRO A 9 -11.41 -3.96 9.07
CA PRO A 9 -12.23 -3.96 7.87
C PRO A 9 -11.39 -3.72 6.63
N ARG A 10 -11.71 -4.42 5.55
CA ARG A 10 -10.97 -4.31 4.30
C ARG A 10 -11.16 -2.90 3.74
N THR A 11 -10.06 -2.17 3.56
CA THR A 11 -10.10 -0.88 2.87
C THR A 11 -10.35 -1.11 1.38
N ILE A 12 -11.36 -0.45 0.83
CA ILE A 12 -11.58 -0.34 -0.61
C ILE A 12 -11.00 1.01 -1.06
N TYR A 13 -10.03 0.97 -1.97
CA TYR A 13 -9.42 2.17 -2.52
C TYR A 13 -10.22 2.65 -3.72
N SER A 14 -10.38 3.97 -3.87
CA SER A 14 -10.99 4.55 -5.07
C SER A 14 -10.09 4.38 -6.29
N SER A 15 -10.67 4.53 -7.49
CA SER A 15 -9.90 4.48 -8.75
C SER A 15 -8.74 5.48 -8.75
N LEU A 16 -9.00 6.72 -8.31
CA LEU A 16 -7.97 7.77 -8.21
C LEU A 16 -6.84 7.38 -7.25
N GLN A 17 -7.16 6.83 -6.08
CA GLN A 17 -6.17 6.36 -5.12
C GLN A 17 -5.30 5.25 -5.72
N LEU A 18 -5.91 4.26 -6.38
CA LEU A 18 -5.19 3.19 -7.04
C LEU A 18 -4.29 3.71 -8.17
N GLN A 19 -4.75 4.65 -8.99
CA GLN A 19 -3.94 5.24 -10.04
C GLN A 19 -2.69 5.94 -9.48
N GLN A 20 -2.84 6.75 -8.43
CA GLN A 20 -1.71 7.43 -7.79
C GLN A 20 -0.75 6.44 -7.13
N LEU A 21 -1.26 5.44 -6.40
CA LEU A 21 -0.44 4.40 -5.77
C LEU A 21 0.38 3.62 -6.82
N ASN A 22 -0.25 3.25 -7.94
CA ASN A 22 0.45 2.57 -9.04
C ASN A 22 1.48 3.47 -9.72
N LYS A 23 1.15 4.75 -9.97
CA LYS A 23 2.08 5.73 -10.55
C LYS A 23 3.34 5.89 -9.71
N ILE A 24 3.19 6.01 -8.38
CA ILE A 24 4.34 6.08 -7.48
C ILE A 24 5.09 4.75 -7.46
N PHE A 25 4.40 3.61 -7.44
CA PHE A 25 5.04 2.29 -7.45
C PHE A 25 5.93 2.04 -8.69
N GLN A 26 5.52 2.57 -9.85
CA GLN A 26 6.33 2.51 -11.07
C GLN A 26 7.62 3.33 -10.97
N ARG A 27 7.60 4.43 -10.21
CA ARG A 27 8.78 5.28 -9.96
C ARG A 27 9.68 4.72 -8.87
N THR A 28 9.07 4.25 -7.78
CA THR A 28 9.78 3.63 -6.65
C THR A 28 8.91 2.55 -6.01
N GLN A 29 9.50 1.38 -5.79
CA GLN A 29 8.81 0.27 -5.13
C GLN A 29 8.88 0.34 -3.59
N TYR A 30 9.70 1.25 -3.04
CA TYR A 30 9.92 1.41 -1.61
C TYR A 30 9.84 2.89 -1.23
N LEU A 31 9.03 3.21 -0.23
CA LEU A 31 8.87 4.57 0.28
C LEU A 31 9.60 4.73 1.61
N SER A 32 10.38 5.80 1.71
CA SER A 32 10.88 6.33 2.97
C SER A 32 9.72 6.79 3.86
N LEU A 33 10.01 7.11 5.13
CA LEU A 33 9.01 7.60 6.06
C LEU A 33 8.35 8.92 5.59
N PRO A 34 9.09 9.97 5.16
CA PRO A 34 8.48 11.22 4.71
C PRO A 34 7.62 11.04 3.45
N GLU A 35 8.12 10.33 2.42
CA GLU A 35 7.36 10.08 1.18
C GLU A 35 6.04 9.33 1.46
N ARG A 36 6.07 8.41 2.43
CA ARG A 36 4.87 7.68 2.85
C ARG A 36 3.88 8.57 3.58
N ALA A 37 4.34 9.47 4.44
CA ALA A 37 3.49 10.41 5.16
C ALA A 37 2.82 11.38 4.18
N GLU A 38 3.57 11.91 3.22
CA GLU A 38 3.07 12.79 2.17
C GLU A 38 2.02 12.09 1.29
N LEU A 39 2.32 10.87 0.80
CA LEU A 39 1.40 10.12 -0.03
C LEU A 39 0.12 9.73 0.71
N ALA A 40 0.25 9.39 2.00
CA ALA A 40 -0.89 9.09 2.86
C ALA A 40 -1.80 10.32 3.01
N ALA A 41 -1.24 11.48 3.33
CA ALA A 41 -1.99 12.73 3.44
C ALA A 41 -2.69 13.09 2.11
N LYS A 42 -1.96 13.02 0.99
CA LYS A 42 -2.49 13.33 -0.35
C LYS A 42 -3.66 12.46 -0.77
N LEU A 43 -3.68 11.20 -0.33
CA LEU A 43 -4.72 10.23 -0.71
C LEU A 43 -5.82 10.07 0.35
N GLY A 44 -5.74 10.78 1.48
CA GLY A 44 -6.65 10.58 2.61
C GLY A 44 -6.54 9.17 3.21
N LEU A 45 -5.34 8.58 3.17
CA LEU A 45 -5.05 7.26 3.70
C LEU A 45 -4.16 7.37 4.94
N THR A 46 -4.11 6.31 5.74
CA THR A 46 -3.11 6.19 6.80
C THR A 46 -1.78 5.69 6.24
N GLN A 47 -0.67 6.08 6.88
CA GLN A 47 0.67 5.57 6.54
C GLN A 47 0.73 4.04 6.57
N THR A 48 -0.05 3.40 7.45
CA THR A 48 -0.14 1.95 7.54
C THR A 48 -0.83 1.34 6.31
N GLN A 49 -1.91 1.94 5.82
CA GLN A 49 -2.58 1.49 4.60
C GLN A 49 -1.65 1.61 3.39
N VAL A 50 -0.93 2.72 3.25
CA VAL A 50 0.07 2.90 2.18
C VAL A 50 1.17 1.85 2.29
N LYS A 51 1.72 1.62 3.49
CA LYS A 51 2.73 0.58 3.73
C LYS A 51 2.24 -0.81 3.31
N ILE A 52 1.04 -1.21 3.74
CA ILE A 52 0.45 -2.52 3.43
C ILE A 52 0.21 -2.66 1.92
N TRP A 53 -0.31 -1.62 1.27
CA TRP A 53 -0.53 -1.63 -0.16
C TRP A 53 0.79 -1.86 -0.93
N PHE A 54 1.86 -1.13 -0.59
CA PHE A 54 3.17 -1.31 -1.22
C PHE A 54 3.76 -2.70 -0.96
N GLN A 55 3.61 -3.25 0.25
CA GLN A 55 4.02 -4.62 0.56
C GLN A 55 3.29 -5.65 -0.31
N ASN A 56 1.96 -5.53 -0.40
CA ASN A 56 1.14 -6.42 -1.23
C ASN A 56 1.47 -6.28 -2.72
N ARG A 57 1.69 -5.04 -3.19
CA ARG A 57 2.06 -4.77 -4.59
C ARG A 57 3.40 -5.39 -4.94
N ARG A 58 4.42 -5.29 -4.08
CA ARG A 58 5.72 -5.97 -4.28
C ARG A 58 5.58 -7.49 -4.30
N SER A 59 4.80 -8.07 -3.40
CA SER A 59 4.53 -9.51 -3.41
C SER A 59 3.87 -9.97 -4.72
N LYS A 60 2.89 -9.22 -5.23
CA LYS A 60 2.26 -9.50 -6.52
C LYS A 60 3.27 -9.37 -7.67
N TYR A 61 4.05 -8.29 -7.70
CA TYR A 61 5.07 -8.06 -8.72
C TYR A 61 6.11 -9.19 -8.74
N LYS A 62 6.65 -9.57 -7.58
CA LYS A 62 7.59 -10.70 -7.46
C LYS A 62 7.00 -12.02 -7.94
N LYS A 63 5.72 -12.28 -7.68
CA LYS A 63 5.04 -13.49 -8.17
C LYS A 63 4.91 -13.48 -9.70
N MET A 64 4.63 -12.32 -10.30
CA MET A 64 4.53 -12.18 -11.76
C MET A 64 5.88 -12.30 -12.46
N MET A 65 6.99 -11.92 -11.82
CA MET A 65 8.35 -12.01 -12.39
C MET A 65 9.00 -13.40 -12.19
N LYS A 66 8.39 -14.26 -11.37
CA LYS A 66 8.85 -15.66 -11.14
C LYS A 66 8.05 -16.68 -11.93
N ALA A 67 7.01 -16.24 -12.63
CA ALA A 67 6.26 -17.02 -13.61
C ALA A 67 6.85 -16.74 -14.99
#